data_AF-D7FUL2-F1
#
_entry.id   AF-D7FUL2-F1
#
_cell.length_a   1.000
_cell.length_b   1.000
_cell.length_c   1.000
_cell.angle_alpha   90.00
_cell.angle_beta   90.00
_cell.angle_gamma   90.00
#
_symmetry.space_group_name_H-M   'P 1'
#
loop_
_entity.id
_entity.type
_entity.pdbx_description
1 polymer ?
#
loop_
_entity_poly.entity_id
_entity_poly.type
_entity_poly.pdbx_seq_one_letter_code
_entity_poly.pdbx_strand_id
1 'polypeptide(L)'
;MLLFSLAFRNNNDTDGGGDVDGAADLWRGGGLILADNVDLLRSIVRFVAEKQFLFFAPVSRAWREAWGRRPAVTSWVTEDSSVSQLRYSFERGLPRDRPELCAAIARLGNLELLRSARGSGCVWNGLTFSEAARRGDLAFLQWLKSSGCRWDKFSAIAAAGGGHLHVLKWLRKSGVGWDDDEWTCHMAAAGGHVHVLRWAIQNGCRYDNVTCWSAAHQGHLEALKYLRKIGCGWDRQRCFDAAVRGGHRRVAEWIVAN
;
A
#
# COMPACT_ATOMS: atom_id res chain seq x y z
N MET A 1 -37.25 -4.91 3.89
CA MET A 1 -37.88 -3.57 3.84
C MET A 1 -37.79 -2.99 5.24
N LEU A 2 -37.09 -1.92 5.56
CA LEU A 2 -36.52 -0.83 4.76
C LEU A 2 -35.16 -0.42 5.36
N LEU A 3 -34.23 -0.16 4.44
CA LEU A 3 -32.95 0.51 4.67
C LEU A 3 -33.17 1.95 5.14
N PHE A 4 -32.38 2.39 6.11
CA PHE A 4 -31.86 3.77 6.19
C PHE A 4 -30.34 3.60 6.28
N SER A 5 -29.60 3.49 5.16
CA SER A 5 -29.23 4.55 4.21
C SER A 5 -28.66 5.79 4.89
N LEU A 6 -27.32 5.87 4.98
CA LEU A 6 -26.60 6.97 4.36
C LEU A 6 -25.16 6.56 4.08
N ALA A 7 -24.94 6.31 2.80
CA ALA A 7 -23.65 6.32 2.15
C ALA A 7 -22.95 7.66 2.38
N PHE A 8 -21.61 7.61 2.37
CA PHE A 8 -20.70 8.67 1.98
C PHE A 8 -21.34 10.04 1.70
N ARG A 9 -21.17 10.97 2.64
CA ARG A 9 -21.03 12.39 2.31
C ARG A 9 -19.62 12.83 2.68
N ASN A 10 -18.83 13.01 1.62
CA ASN A 10 -17.67 13.90 1.59
C ASN A 10 -18.14 15.33 1.95
N ASN A 11 -17.31 16.10 2.68
CA ASN A 11 -17.26 17.59 2.81
C ASN A 11 -16.78 17.96 4.23
N ASN A 12 -15.63 18.63 4.45
CA ASN A 12 -15.33 20.04 4.15
C ASN A 12 -16.55 20.95 4.00
N ASP A 13 -16.72 21.84 4.99
CA ASP A 13 -17.60 23.02 5.00
C ASP A 13 -19.10 22.65 5.15
N THR A 14 -19.94 23.25 6.00
CA THR A 14 -20.02 24.53 6.71
C THR A 14 -21.07 24.42 7.83
N ASP A 15 -20.93 25.22 8.89
CA ASP A 15 -21.94 25.95 9.68
C ASP A 15 -23.33 25.38 10.06
N GLY A 16 -23.70 25.66 11.32
CA GLY A 16 -25.06 25.59 11.88
C GLY A 16 -25.17 24.49 12.93
N GLY A 17 -25.15 24.74 14.25
CA GLY A 17 -25.89 25.77 14.98
C GLY A 17 -27.28 25.23 15.31
N GLY A 18 -27.47 24.62 16.49
CA GLY A 18 -28.77 24.14 16.94
C GLY A 18 -28.71 23.16 18.12
N ASP A 19 -28.93 23.71 19.30
CA ASP A 19 -29.20 23.14 20.63
C ASP A 19 -29.38 21.62 20.82
N VAL A 20 -28.58 21.10 21.74
CA VAL A 20 -28.73 19.80 22.41
C VAL A 20 -29.16 20.02 23.86
N ASP A 21 -30.43 20.30 24.11
CA ASP A 21 -31.00 20.23 25.45
C ASP A 21 -32.32 19.46 25.41
N GLY A 22 -32.25 18.19 25.81
CA GLY A 22 -33.40 17.29 25.84
C GLY A 22 -33.12 15.81 26.10
N ALA A 23 -31.89 15.43 26.51
CA ALA A 23 -31.55 14.04 26.77
C ALA A 23 -30.66 13.83 28.01
N ALA A 24 -30.71 14.76 28.97
CA ALA A 24 -29.86 14.71 30.17
C ALA A 24 -30.46 13.93 31.37
N ASP A 25 -31.74 13.56 31.35
CA ASP A 25 -32.43 13.08 32.58
C ASP A 25 -32.81 11.58 32.63
N LEU A 26 -32.11 10.72 31.90
CA LEU A 26 -32.28 9.25 32.02
C LEU A 26 -31.07 8.50 32.58
N TRP A 27 -30.12 9.21 33.21
CA TRP A 27 -28.87 8.65 33.73
C TRP A 27 -28.85 8.44 35.26
N ARG A 28 -29.93 7.93 35.85
CA ARG A 28 -29.89 7.34 37.20
C ARG A 28 -30.77 6.10 37.30
N GLY A 29 -30.16 4.93 37.13
CA GLY A 29 -30.73 3.66 37.56
C GLY A 29 -30.64 2.56 36.51
N GLY A 30 -29.75 1.59 36.75
CA GLY A 30 -29.73 0.31 36.03
C GLY A 30 -28.62 0.19 35.00
N GLY A 31 -27.52 -0.45 35.39
CA GLY A 31 -26.46 -0.82 34.48
C GLY A 31 -26.95 -1.77 33.40
N LEU A 32 -27.00 -1.30 32.15
CA LEU A 32 -26.99 -2.16 30.98
C LEU A 32 -25.54 -2.47 30.64
N ILE A 33 -25.04 -3.49 31.32
CA ILE A 33 -23.80 -4.19 30.98
C ILE A 33 -24.01 -4.79 29.58
N LEU A 34 -23.53 -4.09 28.56
CA LEU A 34 -23.41 -4.56 27.18
C LEU A 34 -22.47 -5.79 27.01
N ALA A 35 -22.10 -6.47 28.10
CA ALA A 35 -21.28 -7.68 28.09
C ALA A 35 -22.08 -8.98 27.92
N ASP A 36 -23.41 -8.98 28.15
CA ASP A 36 -24.16 -10.25 28.30
C ASP A 36 -25.04 -10.65 27.10
N ASN A 37 -25.08 -9.86 26.02
CA ASN A 37 -25.89 -10.23 24.85
C ASN A 37 -25.13 -11.15 23.88
N VAL A 38 -24.99 -12.41 24.30
CA VAL A 38 -24.30 -13.48 23.58
C VAL A 38 -24.89 -13.73 22.19
N ASP A 39 -26.20 -13.54 22.00
CA ASP A 39 -26.87 -13.80 20.71
C ASP A 39 -26.65 -12.68 19.68
N LEU A 40 -26.51 -11.43 20.13
CA LEU A 40 -26.06 -10.33 19.28
C LEU A 40 -24.61 -10.54 18.82
N LEU A 41 -23.73 -10.98 19.74
CA LEU A 41 -22.37 -11.38 19.39
C LEU A 41 -22.34 -12.57 18.43
N ARG A 42 -23.17 -13.60 18.62
CA ARG A 42 -23.30 -14.74 17.68
C ARG A 42 -23.79 -14.31 16.30
N SER A 43 -24.72 -13.36 16.23
CA SER A 43 -25.28 -12.86 14.96
C SER A 43 -24.30 -11.95 14.22
N ILE A 44 -23.56 -11.10 14.94
CA ILE A 44 -22.45 -10.32 14.38
C ILE A 44 -21.31 -11.25 13.92
N VAL A 45 -20.98 -12.29 14.69
CA VAL A 45 -20.00 -13.31 14.30
C VAL A 45 -20.46 -14.07 13.05
N ARG A 46 -21.74 -14.46 12.94
CA ARG A 46 -22.29 -15.08 11.72
C ARG A 46 -22.24 -14.12 10.52
N PHE A 47 -22.63 -12.87 10.71
CA PHE A 47 -22.62 -11.85 9.65
C PHE A 47 -21.20 -11.50 9.16
N VAL A 48 -20.23 -11.41 10.08
CA VAL A 48 -18.81 -11.22 9.76
C VAL A 48 -18.20 -12.47 9.12
N ALA A 49 -18.58 -13.68 9.59
CA ALA A 49 -18.09 -14.95 9.05
C ALA A 49 -18.56 -15.26 7.62
N GLU A 50 -19.70 -14.73 7.20
CA GLU A 50 -20.26 -15.00 5.87
C GLU A 50 -19.73 -14.05 4.77
N LYS A 51 -19.05 -12.94 5.11
CA LYS A 51 -18.82 -11.85 4.16
C LYS A 51 -17.42 -11.23 4.12
N GLN A 52 -16.47 -11.59 5.00
CA GLN A 52 -15.08 -11.09 4.89
C GLN A 52 -14.05 -12.18 5.18
N PHE A 53 -13.28 -12.53 4.15
CA PHE A 53 -12.11 -13.37 4.32
C PHE A 53 -10.91 -12.50 4.68
N LEU A 54 -10.25 -12.91 5.77
CA LEU A 54 -9.15 -12.27 6.52
C LEU A 54 -9.57 -11.19 7.52
N PHE A 55 -10.35 -11.63 8.53
CA PHE A 55 -10.32 -11.10 9.89
C PHE A 55 -10.63 -12.23 10.87
N PHE A 56 -9.63 -12.80 11.53
CA PHE A 56 -9.81 -13.43 12.84
C PHE A 56 -8.51 -13.31 13.62
N ALA A 57 -8.40 -12.19 14.33
CA ALA A 57 -7.76 -12.24 15.64
C ALA A 57 -8.85 -12.60 16.67
N PRO A 58 -8.56 -13.43 17.69
CA PRO A 58 -9.59 -13.86 18.62
C PRO A 58 -9.80 -12.79 19.72
N VAL A 59 -11.03 -12.74 20.24
CA VAL A 59 -11.42 -12.40 21.64
C VAL A 59 -11.92 -10.98 22.02
N SER A 60 -13.24 -10.73 21.97
CA SER A 60 -14.02 -9.88 22.93
C SER A 60 -13.95 -8.32 22.88
N ARG A 61 -14.71 -7.65 23.78
CA ARG A 61 -14.93 -6.19 23.84
C ARG A 61 -13.73 -5.41 24.41
N ALA A 62 -12.99 -5.99 25.36
CA ALA A 62 -11.70 -5.47 25.84
C ALA A 62 -10.68 -5.30 24.69
N TRP A 63 -10.81 -6.13 23.66
CA TRP A 63 -9.98 -6.12 22.44
C TRP A 63 -10.21 -4.90 21.56
N ARG A 64 -11.44 -4.35 21.57
CA ARG A 64 -11.81 -3.16 20.79
C ARG A 64 -11.42 -1.85 21.46
N GLU A 65 -11.30 -1.82 22.78
CA GLU A 65 -10.80 -0.66 23.54
C GLU A 65 -9.26 -0.59 23.52
N ALA A 66 -8.57 -1.75 23.45
CA ALA A 66 -7.13 -1.86 23.17
C ALA A 66 -6.75 -1.57 21.69
N TRP A 67 -7.72 -1.59 20.76
CA TRP A 67 -7.56 -1.34 19.31
C TRP A 67 -7.25 0.13 18.96
N GLY A 68 -6.56 0.83 19.87
CA GLY A 68 -5.99 2.14 19.65
C GLY A 68 -5.13 2.16 18.40
N ARG A 69 -5.53 3.02 17.46
CA ARG A 69 -4.90 3.31 16.16
C ARG A 69 -4.90 2.14 15.16
N ARG A 70 -6.07 1.99 14.53
CA ARG A 70 -6.35 1.13 13.36
C ARG A 70 -5.32 1.24 12.21
N PRO A 71 -5.45 0.36 11.20
CA PRO A 71 -6.10 0.87 9.99
C PRO A 71 -7.28 0.02 9.51
N ALA A 72 -8.31 0.71 8.98
CA ALA A 72 -9.50 0.13 8.35
C ALA A 72 -9.17 -0.34 6.92
N VAL A 73 -8.19 -1.21 6.77
CA VAL A 73 -7.80 -1.69 5.44
C VAL A 73 -8.54 -2.98 5.16
N THR A 74 -9.19 -3.04 4.01
CA THR A 74 -9.67 -4.21 3.29
C THR A 74 -8.51 -5.13 2.84
N SER A 75 -7.41 -5.18 3.61
CA SER A 75 -6.20 -5.90 3.23
C SER A 75 -6.37 -7.37 3.56
N TRP A 76 -6.19 -8.21 2.55
CA TRP A 76 -6.21 -9.66 2.70
C TRP A 76 -5.23 -10.14 3.78
N VAL A 77 -4.09 -9.51 4.05
CA VAL A 77 -3.17 -10.01 5.09
C VAL A 77 -2.52 -8.89 5.87
N THR A 78 -2.15 -9.20 7.10
CA THR A 78 -1.38 -8.36 8.03
C THR A 78 -0.02 -8.99 8.33
N GLU A 79 0.88 -8.23 8.96
CA GLU A 79 2.21 -8.73 9.38
C GLU A 79 2.11 -9.92 10.34
N ASP A 80 1.06 -9.95 11.18
CA ASP A 80 0.79 -11.02 12.14
C ASP A 80 0.03 -12.22 11.54
N SER A 81 -0.27 -12.21 10.24
CA SER A 81 -1.01 -13.28 9.61
C SER A 81 -0.20 -14.58 9.58
N SER A 82 -0.78 -15.63 10.15
CA SER A 82 -0.17 -16.97 10.25
C SER A 82 -0.71 -17.94 9.19
N VAL A 83 0.05 -19.00 8.92
CA VAL A 83 -0.37 -20.11 8.06
C VAL A 83 -1.67 -20.75 8.55
N SER A 84 -1.84 -20.90 9.87
CA SER A 84 -3.04 -21.46 10.47
C SER A 84 -4.29 -20.61 10.19
N GLN A 85 -4.19 -19.29 10.33
CA GLN A 85 -5.29 -18.36 10.00
C GLN A 85 -5.63 -18.39 8.50
N LEU A 86 -4.61 -18.51 7.65
CA LEU A 86 -4.82 -18.62 6.21
C LEU A 86 -5.57 -19.92 5.84
N ARG A 87 -5.17 -21.06 6.41
CA ARG A 87 -5.87 -22.35 6.23
C ARG A 87 -7.32 -22.28 6.69
N TYR A 88 -7.55 -21.73 7.88
CA TYR A 88 -8.90 -21.52 8.40
C TYR A 88 -9.75 -20.65 7.46
N SER A 89 -9.16 -19.59 6.88
CA SER A 89 -9.86 -18.71 5.93
C SER A 89 -10.23 -19.44 4.64
N PHE A 90 -9.35 -20.34 4.16
CA PHE A 90 -9.61 -21.19 3.00
C PHE A 90 -10.74 -22.19 3.20
N GLU A 91 -10.88 -22.76 4.41
CA GLU A 91 -12.01 -23.64 4.78
C GLU A 91 -13.34 -22.88 4.77
N ARG A 92 -13.32 -21.58 5.05
CA ARG A 92 -14.52 -20.73 5.05
C ARG A 92 -14.89 -20.22 3.66
N GLY A 93 -14.07 -20.45 2.64
CA GLY A 93 -14.35 -20.05 1.25
C GLY A 93 -13.55 -18.87 0.73
N LEU A 94 -12.41 -18.53 1.34
CA LEU A 94 -11.50 -17.51 0.81
C LEU A 94 -11.14 -17.83 -0.66
N PRO A 95 -11.38 -16.88 -1.61
CA PRO A 95 -11.04 -17.07 -3.01
C PRO A 95 -9.54 -17.31 -3.23
N ARG A 96 -9.22 -18.19 -4.17
CA ARG A 96 -7.83 -18.60 -4.50
C ARG A 96 -7.41 -18.20 -5.91
N ASP A 97 -8.38 -17.83 -6.75
CA ASP A 97 -8.25 -17.39 -8.13
C ASP A 97 -7.83 -15.91 -8.28
N ARG A 98 -7.65 -15.23 -7.15
CA ARG A 98 -7.35 -13.81 -7.05
C ARG A 98 -5.87 -13.55 -6.68
N PRO A 99 -5.08 -12.87 -7.52
CA PRO A 99 -3.65 -12.65 -7.26
C PRO A 99 -3.37 -11.66 -6.12
N GLU A 100 -4.39 -10.92 -5.66
CA GLU A 100 -4.27 -9.86 -4.64
C GLU A 100 -3.80 -10.39 -3.30
N LEU A 101 -4.21 -11.61 -2.91
CA LEU A 101 -3.75 -12.25 -1.68
C LEU A 101 -2.24 -12.49 -1.73
N CYS A 102 -1.75 -13.17 -2.79
CA CYS A 102 -0.34 -13.44 -2.96
C CYS A 102 0.48 -12.14 -3.08
N ALA A 103 -0.04 -11.13 -3.78
CA ALA A 103 0.59 -9.82 -3.86
C ALA A 103 0.68 -9.12 -2.50
N ALA A 104 -0.38 -9.18 -1.69
CA ALA A 104 -0.37 -8.62 -0.35
C ALA A 104 0.62 -9.36 0.57
N ILE A 105 0.70 -10.69 0.50
CA ILE A 105 1.69 -11.47 1.25
C ILE A 105 3.12 -11.12 0.80
N ALA A 106 3.36 -11.01 -0.51
CA ALA A 106 4.64 -10.62 -1.07
C ALA A 106 5.07 -9.21 -0.65
N ARG A 107 4.13 -8.26 -0.59
CA ARG A 107 4.33 -6.89 -0.06
C ARG A 107 4.72 -6.87 1.43
N LEU A 108 4.34 -7.90 2.19
CA LEU A 108 4.77 -8.07 3.58
C LEU A 108 6.07 -8.88 3.70
N GLY A 109 6.50 -9.58 2.64
CA GLY A 109 7.71 -10.40 2.65
C GLY A 109 7.58 -11.69 3.45
N ASN A 110 6.35 -12.15 3.74
CA ASN A 110 6.14 -13.38 4.49
C ASN A 110 6.25 -14.62 3.58
N LEU A 111 7.46 -15.17 3.48
CA LEU A 111 7.79 -16.27 2.57
C LEU A 111 7.07 -17.57 2.94
N GLU A 112 6.94 -17.84 4.23
CA GLU A 112 6.24 -19.03 4.73
C GLU A 112 4.75 -18.99 4.37
N LEU A 113 4.11 -17.85 4.62
CA LEU A 113 2.71 -17.64 4.29
C LEU A 113 2.48 -17.71 2.78
N LEU A 114 3.39 -17.17 1.97
CA LEU A 114 3.28 -17.24 0.51
C LEU A 114 3.44 -18.66 -0.02
N ARG A 115 4.37 -19.45 0.55
CA ARG A 115 4.52 -20.87 0.25
C ARG A 115 3.24 -21.64 0.58
N SER A 116 2.64 -21.39 1.74
CA SER A 116 1.38 -22.03 2.12
C SER A 116 0.23 -21.62 1.20
N ALA A 117 0.12 -20.33 0.85
CA ALA A 117 -0.88 -19.86 -0.11
C ALA A 117 -0.71 -20.56 -1.46
N ARG A 118 0.53 -20.66 -1.95
CA ARG A 118 0.82 -21.31 -3.23
C ARG A 118 0.50 -22.81 -3.19
N GLY A 119 0.89 -23.51 -2.13
CA GLY A 119 0.56 -24.93 -1.93
C GLY A 119 -0.94 -25.20 -1.80
N SER A 120 -1.72 -24.19 -1.39
CA SER A 120 -3.18 -24.26 -1.31
C SER A 120 -3.88 -23.94 -2.63
N GLY A 121 -3.13 -23.73 -3.72
CA GLY A 121 -3.67 -23.45 -5.06
C GLY A 121 -3.89 -21.98 -5.37
N CYS A 122 -3.40 -21.04 -4.55
CA CYS A 122 -3.53 -19.62 -4.87
C CYS A 122 -2.74 -19.25 -6.14
N VAL A 123 -3.35 -18.39 -6.95
CA VAL A 123 -2.68 -17.82 -8.13
C VAL A 123 -1.76 -16.66 -7.74
N TRP A 124 -0.70 -16.48 -8.51
CA TRP A 124 0.17 -15.31 -8.47
C TRP A 124 0.43 -14.80 -9.89
N ASN A 125 0.92 -13.57 -10.01
CA ASN A 125 1.25 -12.97 -11.30
C ASN A 125 2.38 -11.93 -11.14
N GLY A 126 2.62 -11.12 -12.18
CA GLY A 126 3.62 -10.05 -12.17
C GLY A 126 3.44 -9.02 -11.05
N LEU A 127 2.22 -8.85 -10.53
CA LEU A 127 1.99 -7.98 -9.36
C LEU A 127 2.66 -8.55 -8.11
N THR A 128 2.51 -9.86 -7.85
CA THR A 128 3.17 -10.54 -6.73
C THR A 128 4.68 -10.34 -6.77
N PHE A 129 5.27 -10.47 -7.96
CA PHE A 129 6.70 -10.25 -8.16
C PHE A 129 7.09 -8.78 -7.94
N SER A 130 6.30 -7.84 -8.45
CA SER A 130 6.57 -6.41 -8.33
C SER A 130 6.45 -5.90 -6.89
N GLU A 131 5.49 -6.43 -6.11
CA GLU A 131 5.38 -6.13 -4.68
C GLU A 131 6.60 -6.62 -3.88
N ALA A 132 7.07 -7.83 -4.15
CA ALA A 132 8.32 -8.32 -3.57
C ALA A 132 9.53 -7.47 -4.02
N ALA A 133 9.55 -7.03 -5.28
CA ALA A 133 10.64 -6.22 -5.83
C ALA A 133 10.72 -4.85 -5.17
N ARG A 134 9.56 -4.23 -4.85
CA ARG A 134 9.48 -2.97 -4.11
C ARG A 134 10.05 -3.07 -2.69
N ARG A 135 10.09 -4.27 -2.08
CA ARG A 135 10.70 -4.50 -0.76
C ARG A 135 12.21 -4.76 -0.81
N GLY A 136 12.74 -5.15 -1.97
CA GLY A 136 14.18 -5.33 -2.14
C GLY A 136 14.76 -6.65 -1.63
N ASP A 137 13.94 -7.62 -1.23
CA ASP A 137 14.41 -8.93 -0.79
C ASP A 137 14.78 -9.80 -1.99
N LEU A 138 16.07 -9.84 -2.32
CA LEU A 138 16.58 -10.58 -3.46
C LEU A 138 16.42 -12.10 -3.31
N ALA A 139 16.55 -12.65 -2.10
CA ALA A 139 16.40 -14.08 -1.87
C ALA A 139 14.94 -14.51 -2.11
N PHE A 140 14.00 -13.69 -1.67
CA PHE A 140 12.58 -13.87 -1.93
C PHE A 140 12.27 -13.85 -3.44
N LEU A 141 12.83 -12.89 -4.17
CA LEU A 141 12.64 -12.77 -5.63
C LEU A 141 13.26 -13.94 -6.40
N GLN A 142 14.43 -14.42 -5.97
CA GLN A 142 15.04 -15.62 -6.53
C GLN A 142 14.15 -16.84 -6.33
N TRP A 143 13.53 -16.99 -5.14
CA TRP A 143 12.57 -18.05 -4.89
C TRP A 143 11.33 -17.94 -5.79
N LEU A 144 10.74 -16.74 -5.92
CA LEU A 144 9.60 -16.48 -6.82
C LEU A 144 9.94 -16.86 -8.27
N LYS A 145 11.13 -16.46 -8.74
CA LYS A 145 11.64 -16.81 -10.07
C LYS A 145 11.77 -18.32 -10.25
N SER A 146 12.42 -19.01 -9.30
CA SER A 146 12.58 -20.47 -9.36
C SER A 146 11.25 -21.23 -9.30
N SER A 147 10.24 -20.63 -8.67
CA SER A 147 8.89 -21.21 -8.54
C SER A 147 7.98 -20.92 -9.74
N GLY A 148 8.48 -20.23 -10.77
CA GLY A 148 7.72 -19.92 -11.98
C GLY A 148 6.75 -18.74 -11.85
N CYS A 149 6.94 -17.85 -10.87
CA CYS A 149 6.21 -16.58 -10.83
C CYS A 149 6.72 -15.66 -11.95
N ARG A 150 5.83 -15.24 -12.85
CA ARG A 150 6.17 -14.35 -13.96
C ARG A 150 6.57 -12.96 -13.43
N TRP A 151 7.63 -12.39 -13.98
CA TRP A 151 8.00 -10.98 -13.82
C TRP A 151 7.92 -10.24 -15.15
N ASP A 152 7.92 -8.92 -15.07
CA ASP A 152 7.91 -8.01 -16.23
C ASP A 152 8.65 -6.70 -15.88
N LYS A 153 8.54 -5.70 -16.76
CA LYS A 153 9.16 -4.39 -16.54
C LYS A 153 8.68 -3.68 -15.26
N PHE A 154 7.46 -3.94 -14.80
CA PHE A 154 6.95 -3.34 -13.56
C PHE A 154 7.71 -3.79 -12.32
N SER A 155 8.32 -4.99 -12.35
CA SER A 155 9.19 -5.44 -11.26
C SER A 155 10.45 -4.57 -11.13
N ALA A 156 11.03 -4.12 -12.25
CA ALA A 156 12.18 -3.22 -12.23
C ALA A 156 11.78 -1.81 -11.78
N ILE A 157 10.66 -1.30 -12.28
CA ILE A 157 10.08 -0.02 -11.87
C ILE A 157 9.80 -0.01 -10.35
N ALA A 158 9.23 -1.10 -9.82
CA ALA A 158 8.92 -1.24 -8.40
C ALA A 158 10.19 -1.29 -7.53
N ALA A 159 11.22 -2.05 -7.95
CA ALA A 159 12.51 -2.06 -7.26
C ALA A 159 13.18 -0.68 -7.23
N ALA A 160 13.04 0.09 -8.32
CA ALA A 160 13.57 1.44 -8.40
C ALA A 160 12.83 2.41 -7.47
N GLY A 161 11.50 2.33 -7.42
CA GLY A 161 10.67 3.09 -6.50
C GLY A 161 10.87 2.74 -5.02
N GLY A 162 11.32 1.52 -4.71
CA GLY A 162 11.73 1.11 -3.36
C GLY A 162 13.21 1.38 -3.04
N GLY A 163 14.00 1.87 -3.99
CA GLY A 163 15.40 2.25 -3.74
C GLY A 163 16.39 1.08 -3.77
N HIS A 164 15.96 -0.09 -4.25
CA HIS A 164 16.71 -1.34 -4.17
C HIS A 164 17.58 -1.57 -5.40
N LEU A 165 18.70 -0.85 -5.46
CA LEU A 165 19.64 -0.88 -6.57
C LEU A 165 20.17 -2.30 -6.90
N HIS A 166 20.43 -3.13 -5.89
CA HIS A 166 20.91 -4.50 -6.07
C HIS A 166 19.86 -5.39 -6.76
N VAL A 167 18.58 -5.25 -6.40
CA VAL A 167 17.47 -5.93 -7.08
C VAL A 167 17.31 -5.43 -8.51
N LEU A 168 17.35 -4.11 -8.72
CA LEU A 168 17.25 -3.53 -10.06
C LEU A 168 18.36 -4.07 -10.97
N LYS A 169 19.62 -4.08 -10.50
CA LYS A 169 20.76 -4.67 -11.23
C LYS A 169 20.53 -6.14 -11.58
N TRP A 170 20.00 -6.92 -10.64
CA TRP A 170 19.71 -8.34 -10.86
C TRP A 170 18.58 -8.56 -11.89
N LEU A 171 17.53 -7.73 -11.86
CA LEU A 171 16.44 -7.77 -12.83
C LEU A 171 16.91 -7.40 -14.24
N ARG A 172 17.72 -6.34 -14.37
CA ARG A 172 18.31 -5.93 -15.67
C ARG A 172 19.20 -7.03 -16.26
N LYS A 173 20.04 -7.67 -15.43
CA LYS A 173 20.84 -8.84 -15.85
C LYS A 173 19.99 -10.05 -16.23
N SER A 174 18.79 -10.18 -15.68
CA SER A 174 17.87 -11.29 -15.95
C SER A 174 17.03 -11.10 -17.22
N GLY A 175 17.30 -10.08 -18.03
CA GLY A 175 16.67 -9.86 -19.33
C GLY A 175 15.56 -8.80 -19.36
N VAL A 176 15.37 -8.03 -18.28
CA VAL A 176 14.44 -6.88 -18.29
C VAL A 176 15.15 -5.68 -18.93
N GLY A 177 14.98 -5.50 -20.24
CA GLY A 177 15.58 -4.40 -21.03
C GLY A 177 15.07 -3.00 -20.67
N TRP A 178 15.80 -1.96 -21.10
CA TRP A 178 15.48 -0.55 -20.84
C TRP A 178 14.41 0.05 -21.77
N ASP A 179 13.84 -0.77 -22.65
CA ASP A 179 12.99 -0.38 -23.78
C ASP A 179 11.93 0.67 -23.40
N ASP A 180 12.16 1.91 -23.86
CA ASP A 180 11.31 3.10 -23.72
C ASP A 180 10.65 3.27 -22.34
N ASP A 181 11.42 3.06 -21.27
CA ASP A 181 10.89 3.08 -19.90
C ASP A 181 11.49 4.21 -19.06
N GLU A 182 10.92 5.43 -19.18
CA GLU A 182 11.21 6.54 -18.27
C GLU A 182 10.70 6.23 -16.84
N TRP A 183 9.75 5.30 -16.69
CA TRP A 183 9.11 5.00 -15.40
C TRP A 183 10.07 4.51 -14.32
N THR A 184 11.13 3.80 -14.71
CA THR A 184 12.17 3.41 -13.75
C THR A 184 12.79 4.65 -13.10
N CYS A 185 13.09 5.69 -13.89
CA CYS A 185 13.61 6.96 -13.41
C CYS A 185 12.54 7.79 -12.69
N HIS A 186 11.29 7.81 -13.19
CA HIS A 186 10.16 8.47 -12.52
C HIS A 186 9.96 7.93 -11.11
N MET A 187 9.92 6.61 -10.95
CA MET A 187 9.68 5.98 -9.66
C MET A 187 10.87 6.10 -8.72
N ALA A 188 12.11 6.01 -9.22
CA ALA A 188 13.29 6.30 -8.40
C ALA A 188 13.29 7.75 -7.88
N ALA A 189 12.86 8.70 -8.72
CA ALA A 189 12.71 10.10 -8.34
C ALA A 189 11.55 10.31 -7.35
N ALA A 190 10.41 9.63 -7.58
CA ALA A 190 9.25 9.62 -6.70
C ALA A 190 9.51 8.98 -5.33
N GLY A 191 10.49 8.06 -5.21
CA GLY A 191 10.95 7.53 -3.93
C GLY A 191 12.15 8.28 -3.33
N GLY A 192 12.66 9.30 -4.03
CA GLY A 192 13.81 10.10 -3.59
C GLY A 192 15.14 9.35 -3.60
N HIS A 193 15.21 8.24 -4.32
CA HIS A 193 16.37 7.34 -4.33
C HIS A 193 17.43 7.79 -5.34
N VAL A 194 18.15 8.87 -4.99
CA VAL A 194 19.15 9.51 -5.86
C VAL A 194 20.23 8.53 -6.34
N HIS A 195 20.65 7.57 -5.51
CA HIS A 195 21.64 6.55 -5.90
C HIS A 195 21.12 5.60 -6.98
N VAL A 196 19.84 5.19 -6.92
CA VAL A 196 19.19 4.40 -7.97
C VAL A 196 19.03 5.24 -9.22
N LEU A 197 18.51 6.46 -9.10
CA LEU A 197 18.27 7.37 -10.21
C LEU A 197 19.57 7.64 -10.98
N ARG A 198 20.67 7.93 -10.26
CA ARG A 198 21.99 8.11 -10.86
C ARG A 198 22.45 6.88 -11.64
N TRP A 199 22.36 5.71 -11.02
CA TRP A 199 22.78 4.49 -11.68
C TRP A 199 21.92 4.19 -12.91
N ALA A 200 20.61 4.34 -12.82
CA ALA A 200 19.69 4.09 -13.91
C ALA A 200 20.00 4.99 -15.13
N ILE A 201 20.17 6.30 -14.91
CA ILE A 201 20.49 7.26 -15.97
C ILE A 201 21.83 6.93 -16.64
N GLN A 202 22.86 6.61 -15.85
CA GLN A 202 24.18 6.21 -16.37
C GLN A 202 24.14 4.92 -17.20
N ASN A 203 23.10 4.09 -17.04
CA ASN A 203 22.93 2.82 -17.74
C ASN A 203 21.86 2.89 -18.84
N GLY A 204 21.46 4.10 -19.27
CA GLY A 204 20.57 4.30 -20.41
C GLY A 204 19.09 4.47 -20.08
N CYS A 205 18.71 4.57 -18.80
CA CYS A 205 17.35 4.97 -18.43
C CYS A 205 17.04 6.38 -18.94
N ARG A 206 15.95 6.50 -19.70
CA ARG A 206 15.45 7.81 -20.12
C ARG A 206 14.84 8.57 -18.93
N TYR A 207 14.92 9.89 -19.00
CA TYR A 207 14.35 10.79 -18.01
C TYR A 207 13.86 12.05 -18.71
N ASP A 208 12.88 12.71 -18.10
CA ASP A 208 12.10 13.81 -18.68
C ASP A 208 11.57 14.76 -17.60
N ASN A 209 10.76 15.74 -18.00
CA ASN A 209 10.14 16.68 -17.06
C ASN A 209 9.20 15.99 -16.06
N VAL A 210 8.60 14.85 -16.40
CA VAL A 210 7.78 14.03 -15.48
C VAL A 210 8.64 13.44 -14.37
N THR A 211 9.92 13.16 -14.64
CA THR A 211 10.90 12.73 -13.63
C THR A 211 11.09 13.81 -12.56
N CYS A 212 11.26 15.07 -12.97
CA CYS A 212 11.34 16.21 -12.04
C CYS A 212 10.03 16.41 -11.28
N TRP A 213 8.90 16.33 -12.00
CA TRP A 213 7.57 16.44 -11.39
C TRP A 213 7.35 15.38 -10.31
N SER A 214 7.77 14.14 -10.56
CA SER A 214 7.63 13.03 -9.62
C SER A 214 8.41 13.27 -8.33
N ALA A 215 9.66 13.74 -8.43
CA ALA A 215 10.45 14.15 -7.26
C ALA A 215 9.79 15.30 -6.50
N ALA A 216 9.26 16.31 -7.21
CA ALA A 216 8.63 17.46 -6.59
C ALA A 216 7.30 17.10 -5.89
N HIS A 217 6.48 16.28 -6.54
CA HIS A 217 5.19 15.83 -6.04
C HIS A 217 5.29 15.00 -4.76
N GLN A 218 6.38 14.23 -4.60
CA GLN A 218 6.66 13.40 -3.43
C GLN A 218 7.61 14.09 -2.42
N GLY A 219 8.01 15.33 -2.69
CA GLY A 219 8.78 16.13 -1.73
C GLY A 219 10.27 15.82 -1.67
N HIS A 220 10.81 15.09 -2.65
CA HIS A 220 12.20 14.65 -2.68
C HIS A 220 13.12 15.70 -3.29
N LEU A 221 13.43 16.73 -2.49
CA LEU A 221 14.26 17.87 -2.89
C LEU A 221 15.62 17.45 -3.47
N GLU A 222 16.31 16.49 -2.86
CA GLU A 222 17.65 16.08 -3.32
C GLU A 222 17.61 15.37 -4.69
N ALA A 223 16.55 14.61 -4.97
CA ALA A 223 16.34 14.04 -6.29
C ALA A 223 16.06 15.13 -7.33
N LEU A 224 15.24 16.12 -7.00
CA LEU A 224 14.98 17.27 -7.86
C LEU A 224 16.26 18.08 -8.15
N LYS A 225 17.06 18.41 -7.13
CA LYS A 225 18.36 19.09 -7.29
C LYS A 225 19.30 18.30 -8.19
N TYR A 226 19.38 16.98 -8.01
CA TYR A 226 20.19 16.12 -8.85
C TYR A 226 19.74 16.15 -10.31
N LEU A 227 18.45 16.03 -10.58
CA LEU A 227 17.88 16.10 -11.94
C LEU A 227 18.17 17.46 -12.60
N ARG A 228 18.05 18.55 -11.84
CA ARG A 228 18.37 19.89 -12.32
C ARG A 228 19.86 20.06 -12.60
N LYS A 229 20.74 19.48 -11.78
CA LYS A 229 22.19 19.50 -11.99
C LYS A 229 22.61 18.80 -13.28
N ILE A 230 21.93 17.73 -13.69
CA ILE A 230 22.22 17.01 -14.95
C ILE A 230 21.50 17.61 -16.17
N GLY A 231 20.88 18.79 -16.02
CA GLY A 231 20.22 19.48 -17.13
C GLY A 231 18.88 18.89 -17.54
N CYS A 232 18.20 18.13 -16.67
CA CYS A 232 16.85 17.64 -16.97
C CYS A 232 15.89 18.82 -17.18
N GLY A 233 15.28 18.89 -18.36
CA GLY A 233 14.21 19.85 -18.66
C GLY A 233 13.06 19.67 -17.68
N TRP A 234 12.50 20.78 -17.20
CA TRP A 234 11.41 20.73 -16.23
C TRP A 234 10.40 21.84 -16.50
N ASP A 235 9.15 21.56 -16.14
CA ASP A 235 8.10 22.57 -16.08
C ASP A 235 8.05 23.09 -14.64
N ARG A 236 8.62 24.30 -14.43
CA ARG A 236 8.75 24.90 -13.10
C ARG A 236 7.38 25.07 -12.44
N GLN A 237 6.37 25.55 -13.18
CA GLN A 237 5.04 25.79 -12.64
C GLN A 237 4.39 24.48 -12.23
N ARG A 238 4.42 23.47 -13.12
CA ARG A 238 3.84 22.16 -12.82
C ARG A 238 4.52 21.48 -11.64
N CYS A 239 5.84 21.63 -11.49
CA CYS A 239 6.58 21.11 -10.34
C CYS A 239 6.26 21.87 -9.05
N PHE A 240 6.11 23.20 -9.11
CA PHE A 240 5.69 24.02 -7.98
C PHE A 240 4.30 23.61 -7.49
N ASP A 241 3.32 23.54 -8.39
CA ASP A 241 1.95 23.13 -8.06
C ASP A 241 1.91 21.72 -7.45
N ALA A 242 2.76 20.81 -7.96
CA ALA A 242 2.85 19.45 -7.44
C ALA A 242 3.43 19.42 -6.02
N ALA A 243 4.46 20.21 -5.74
CA ALA A 243 5.05 20.35 -4.41
C ALA A 243 4.05 20.97 -3.43
N VAL A 244 3.29 21.99 -3.86
CA VAL A 244 2.24 22.62 -3.03
C VAL A 244 1.11 21.64 -2.73
N ARG A 245 0.59 20.93 -3.75
CA ARG A 245 -0.45 19.89 -3.56
C ARG A 245 0.01 18.76 -2.63
N GLY A 246 1.30 18.41 -2.66
CA GLY A 246 1.89 17.43 -1.74
C GLY A 246 2.25 17.97 -0.35
N GLY A 247 2.06 19.28 -0.09
CA GLY A 247 2.43 19.93 1.18
C GLY A 247 3.96 20.06 1.38
N HIS A 248 4.76 19.96 0.32
CA HIS A 248 6.21 19.92 0.37
C HIS A 248 6.82 21.32 0.29
N ARG A 249 6.64 22.11 1.36
CA ARG A 249 7.09 23.50 1.46
C ARG A 249 8.55 23.72 1.05
N ARG A 250 9.49 22.91 1.54
CA ARG A 250 10.92 23.04 1.21
C ARG A 250 11.22 22.90 -0.28
N VAL A 251 10.47 22.02 -0.96
CA VAL A 251 10.59 21.87 -2.41
C VAL A 251 10.04 23.11 -3.10
N ALA A 252 8.83 23.55 -2.73
CA ALA A 252 8.22 24.75 -3.33
C ALA A 252 9.10 26.00 -3.16
N GLU A 253 9.66 26.24 -1.97
CA GLU A 253 10.60 27.34 -1.70
C GLU A 253 11.85 27.25 -2.57
N TRP A 254 12.43 26.05 -2.70
CA TRP A 254 13.60 25.84 -3.54
C TRP A 254 13.29 26.08 -5.02
N ILE A 255 12.11 25.67 -5.49
CA ILE A 255 11.64 25.89 -6.88
C ILE A 255 11.45 27.38 -7.18
N VAL A 256 10.94 28.17 -6.23
CA VAL A 256 10.79 29.63 -6.41
C VAL A 256 12.17 30.31 -6.47
N ALA A 257 13.13 29.80 -5.70
CA ALA A 257 14.47 30.37 -5.62
C ALA A 257 15.39 30.01 -6.82
N ASN A 258 15.01 29.07 -7.70
CA ASN A 258 15.89 28.53 -8.76
C ASN A 258 15.22 28.36 -10.11
#